data_AF-A0A1Y6KJU4-F1
#
_entry.id   AF-A0A1Y6KJU4-F1
#
_cell.length_a   1.000
_cell.length_b   1.000
_cell.length_c   1.000
_cell.angle_alpha   90.00
_cell.angle_beta   90.00
_cell.angle_gamma   90.00
#
_symmetry.space_group_name_H-M   'P 1'
#
loop_
_entity.id
_entity.type
_entity.pdbx_description
1 polymer ?
#
loop_
_entity_poly.entity_id
_entity_poly.type
_entity_poly.pdbx_seq_one_letter_code
_entity_poly.pdbx_strand_id
1 'polypeptide(L)'
;MRRLLFASFSAAAVLAGFSAISPASAAQDRFCLQGRMWGYPGNCQFATYQQCQAAASGTDAGCGINPAYAYARQRGYYPRY
;
A
#
# COMPACT_ATOMS: atom_id res chain seq x y z
N MET A 1 -44.08 34.91 0.82
CA MET A 1 -44.13 33.64 1.57
C MET A 1 -42.81 32.90 1.38
N ARG A 2 -42.32 32.33 2.48
CA ARG A 2 -41.12 31.48 2.61
C ARG A 2 -40.85 30.62 1.38
N ARG A 3 -39.57 30.53 0.99
CA ARG A 3 -38.83 29.25 0.91
C ARG A 3 -37.34 29.54 0.72
N LEU A 4 -36.68 29.76 1.85
CA LEU A 4 -35.28 29.44 2.01
C LEU A 4 -35.14 27.95 1.75
N LEU A 5 -34.45 27.56 0.68
CA LEU A 5 -34.09 26.16 0.45
C LEU A 5 -32.57 26.08 0.28
N PHE A 6 -31.95 25.90 1.44
CA PHE A 6 -30.80 25.04 1.72
C PHE A 6 -29.70 24.95 0.65
N ALA A 7 -28.58 25.60 0.99
CA ALA A 7 -27.27 25.46 0.40
C ALA A 7 -26.90 23.99 0.17
N SER A 8 -26.69 23.63 -1.10
CA SER A 8 -26.10 22.35 -1.49
C SER A 8 -24.59 22.53 -1.64
N PHE A 9 -23.88 22.58 -0.51
CA PHE A 9 -22.41 22.51 -0.51
C PHE A 9 -21.98 21.03 -0.59
N SER A 10 -22.03 20.47 -1.80
CA SER A 10 -21.42 19.17 -2.07
C SER A 10 -19.97 19.38 -2.50
N ALA A 11 -19.10 19.72 -1.54
CA ALA A 11 -17.65 19.67 -1.73
C ALA A 11 -17.17 18.22 -1.58
N ALA A 12 -17.45 17.39 -2.58
CA ALA A 12 -16.87 16.05 -2.68
C ALA A 12 -15.47 16.17 -3.29
N ALA A 13 -14.49 16.60 -2.50
CA ALA A 13 -13.09 16.52 -2.87
C ALA A 13 -12.63 15.06 -2.75
N VAL A 14 -12.87 14.26 -3.80
CA VAL A 14 -12.26 12.94 -3.93
C VAL A 14 -10.82 13.14 -4.42
N LEU A 15 -9.91 13.43 -3.49
CA LEU A 15 -8.48 13.26 -3.73
C LEU A 15 -8.17 11.77 -3.58
N ALA A 16 -8.59 10.97 -4.55
CA ALA A 16 -7.99 9.66 -4.75
C ALA A 16 -6.57 9.91 -5.28
N GLY A 17 -5.60 9.93 -4.37
CA GLY A 17 -4.19 10.03 -4.71
C GLY A 17 -3.78 8.80 -5.53
N PHE A 18 -3.85 8.92 -6.85
CA PHE A 18 -3.12 8.05 -7.76
C PHE A 18 -1.65 8.46 -7.68
N SER A 19 -0.97 8.07 -6.59
CA SER A 19 0.48 8.14 -6.56
C SER A 19 1.00 7.20 -7.63
N ALA A 20 1.66 7.79 -8.62
CA ALA A 20 2.23 7.18 -9.81
C ALA A 20 2.66 5.72 -9.61
N ILE A 21 2.19 4.85 -10.50
CA ILE A 21 2.76 3.52 -10.71
C ILE A 21 4.10 3.74 -11.42
N SER A 22 5.08 4.26 -10.68
CA SER A 22 6.48 4.22 -11.09
C SER A 22 7.06 2.91 -10.57
N PRO A 23 7.74 2.09 -11.40
CA PRO A 23 8.48 0.95 -10.92
C PRO A 23 9.71 1.48 -10.17
N ALA A 24 9.51 1.87 -8.93
CA ALA A 24 10.57 2.31 -8.04
C ALA A 24 11.12 1.07 -7.32
N SER A 25 11.80 0.28 -8.13
CA SER A 25 12.53 -0.92 -7.79
C SER A 25 13.47 -0.63 -6.62
N ALA A 26 13.34 -1.40 -5.54
CA ALA A 26 14.14 -1.45 -4.31
C ALA A 26 13.68 -0.63 -3.09
N ALA A 27 13.13 0.58 -3.24
CA ALA A 27 12.65 1.35 -2.07
C ALA A 27 11.22 0.97 -1.67
N GLN A 28 10.39 0.63 -2.66
CA GLN A 28 9.00 0.25 -2.50
C GLN A 28 8.79 -1.24 -2.18
N ASP A 29 9.83 -2.08 -2.19
CA ASP A 29 9.66 -3.53 -2.02
C ASP A 29 9.70 -4.01 -0.56
N ARG A 30 9.24 -3.21 0.41
CA ARG A 30 9.33 -3.60 1.84
C ARG A 30 8.14 -4.43 2.30
N PHE A 31 6.95 -4.14 1.78
CA PHE A 31 5.71 -4.80 2.14
C PHE A 31 5.02 -5.34 0.90
N CYS A 32 4.46 -6.53 1.04
CA CYS A 32 3.77 -7.25 -0.01
C CYS A 32 2.31 -7.45 0.35
N LEU A 33 1.44 -7.17 -0.61
CA LEU A 33 0.03 -7.50 -0.57
C LEU A 33 -0.13 -9.00 -0.87
N GLN A 34 -0.59 -9.76 0.10
CA GLN A 34 -0.67 -11.21 0.10
C GLN A 34 -2.12 -11.65 0.20
N GLY A 35 -2.58 -12.49 -0.69
CA GLY A 35 -3.95 -13.00 -0.66
C GLY A 35 -4.14 -14.07 -1.71
N ARG A 36 -5.34 -14.66 -1.77
CA ARG A 36 -5.65 -15.74 -2.70
C ARG A 36 -5.37 -15.37 -4.17
N MET A 37 -5.58 -14.10 -4.53
CA MET A 37 -5.34 -13.60 -5.89
C MET A 37 -3.87 -13.28 -6.22
N TRP A 38 -3.02 -13.08 -5.20
CA TRP A 38 -1.65 -12.58 -5.40
C TRP A 38 -0.57 -13.67 -5.23
N GLY A 39 -0.88 -14.78 -4.57
CA GLY A 39 0.10 -15.84 -4.29
C GLY A 39 1.20 -15.41 -3.32
N TYR A 40 2.33 -16.14 -3.31
CA TYR A 40 3.52 -15.84 -2.49
C TYR A 40 4.70 -15.45 -3.39
N PRO A 41 5.44 -14.36 -3.09
CA PRO A 41 5.31 -13.48 -1.92
C PRO A 41 4.21 -12.43 -2.02
N GLY A 42 3.49 -12.35 -3.14
CA GLY A 42 2.41 -11.38 -3.40
C GLY A 42 2.89 -10.15 -4.16
N ASN A 43 2.11 -9.06 -4.12
CA ASN A 43 2.47 -7.79 -4.77
C ASN A 43 3.29 -6.89 -3.84
N CYS A 44 4.61 -6.86 -4.04
CA CYS A 44 5.58 -6.15 -3.20
C CYS A 44 5.87 -4.73 -3.65
N GLN A 45 4.85 -3.89 -3.87
CA GLN A 45 5.06 -2.51 -4.34
C GLN A 45 4.90 -1.44 -3.24
N PHE A 46 4.83 -1.85 -1.98
CA PHE A 46 4.54 -0.96 -0.86
C PHE A 46 5.76 -0.69 0.02
N ALA A 47 6.15 0.59 0.14
CA ALA A 47 7.24 1.01 1.00
C ALA A 47 6.87 0.92 2.50
N THR A 48 5.59 1.10 2.83
CA THR A 48 5.09 1.09 4.21
C THR A 48 3.90 0.15 4.39
N TYR A 49 3.74 -0.36 5.62
CA TYR A 49 2.63 -1.24 5.97
C TYR A 49 1.27 -0.57 5.78
N GLN A 50 1.16 0.74 6.10
CA GLN A 50 -0.11 1.47 5.93
C GLN A 50 -0.52 1.65 4.47
N GLN A 51 0.44 1.88 3.56
CA GLN A 51 0.16 1.90 2.13
C GLN A 51 -0.35 0.53 1.64
N CYS A 52 0.28 -0.54 2.10
CA CYS A 52 -0.19 -1.88 1.80
C CYS A 52 -1.60 -2.12 2.36
N GLN A 53 -1.86 -1.76 3.63
CA GLN A 53 -3.18 -1.93 4.25
C GLN A 53 -4.27 -1.14 3.52
N ALA A 54 -3.96 0.06 3.05
CA ALA A 54 -4.87 0.85 2.25
C ALA A 54 -5.24 0.13 0.94
N ALA A 55 -4.27 -0.53 0.29
CA ALA A 55 -4.51 -1.34 -0.91
C ALA A 55 -5.21 -2.68 -0.61
N ALA A 56 -4.99 -3.25 0.58
CA ALA A 56 -5.68 -4.44 1.07
C ALA A 56 -7.15 -4.18 1.41
N SER A 57 -7.47 -2.94 1.80
CA SER A 57 -8.80 -2.56 2.26
C SER A 57 -9.86 -2.83 1.18
N GLY A 58 -10.90 -3.59 1.55
CA GLY A 58 -11.95 -4.00 0.61
C GLY A 58 -11.59 -5.20 -0.28
N THR A 59 -10.46 -5.86 -0.03
CA THR A 59 -10.05 -7.10 -0.71
C THR A 59 -9.92 -8.26 0.29
N ASP A 60 -9.78 -9.48 -0.21
CA ASP A 60 -9.44 -10.69 0.60
C ASP A 60 -7.91 -10.86 0.76
N ALA A 61 -7.15 -9.77 0.62
CA ALA A 61 -5.70 -9.75 0.79
C ALA A 61 -5.32 -9.07 2.11
N GLY A 62 -4.20 -9.51 2.68
CA GLY A 62 -3.52 -8.88 3.80
C GLY A 62 -2.13 -8.36 3.40
N CYS A 63 -1.38 -7.90 4.39
CA CYS A 63 -0.06 -7.31 4.18
C CYS A 63 1.01 -8.06 4.97
N GLY A 64 2.07 -8.47 4.28
CA GLY A 64 3.24 -9.13 4.85
C GLY A 64 4.53 -8.38 4.54
N ILE A 65 5.60 -8.63 5.30
CA ILE A 65 6.92 -8.10 4.97
C ILE A 65 7.49 -8.87 3.76
N ASN A 66 8.19 -8.18 2.86
CA ASN A 66 8.84 -8.86 1.75
C ASN A 66 9.94 -9.78 2.27
N PRO A 67 9.87 -11.10 2.02
CA PRO A 67 10.92 -12.02 2.45
C PRO A 67 12.28 -11.63 1.86
N ALA A 68 12.35 -11.20 0.59
CA ALA A 68 13.61 -10.78 -0.03
C ALA A 68 14.25 -9.60 0.72
N TYR A 69 13.44 -8.64 1.16
CA TYR A 69 13.90 -7.52 1.98
C TYR A 69 14.36 -7.99 3.37
N ALA A 70 13.60 -8.89 4.01
CA ALA A 70 13.95 -9.44 5.31
C ALA A 70 15.27 -10.23 5.29
N TYR A 71 15.46 -11.11 4.31
CA TYR A 71 16.69 -11.89 4.14
C TYR A 71 17.89 -11.01 3.75
N ALA A 72 17.69 -9.96 2.94
CA ALA A 72 18.76 -9.01 2.63
C ALA A 72 19.27 -8.28 3.89
N ARG A 73 18.36 -7.88 4.80
CA ARG A 73 18.76 -7.33 6.12
C ARG A 73 19.56 -8.33 6.95
N GLN A 74 19.15 -9.60 6.98
CA GLN A 74 19.86 -10.63 7.74
C GLN A 74 21.29 -10.84 7.23
N ARG A 75 21.51 -10.81 5.90
CA ARG A 75 22.86 -10.91 5.32
C ARG A 75 23.75 -9.72 5.65
N GLY A 76 23.17 -8.52 5.73
CA GLY A 76 23.91 -7.33 6.18
C GLY A 76 24.24 -7.36 7.68
N TYR A 77 23.47 -8.10 8.48
CA TYR A 77 23.69 -8.24 9.92
C TYR A 77 24.77 -9.28 10.26
N TYR A 78 25.10 -10.21 9.35
CA TYR A 78 26.24 -11.10 9.55
C TYR A 78 27.54 -10.36 9.21
N PRO A 79 28.36 -9.95 10.19
CA PRO A 79 29.67 -9.40 9.88
C PRO A 79 30.47 -10.48 9.14
N ARG A 80 30.93 -10.14 7.94
CA ARG A 80 31.93 -10.94 7.24
C ARG A 80 33.23 -10.81 8.02
N TYR A 81 33.47 -11.78 8.90
CA TYR A 81 34.75 -12.00 9.56
C TYR A 81 35.78 -12.51 8.55
#